data_AF-A0AAD4H695-F1
#
_entry.id   AF-A0AAD4H695-F1
#
_cell.length_a   1.000
_cell.length_b   1.000
_cell.length_c   1.000
_cell.angle_alpha   90.00
_cell.angle_beta   90.00
_cell.angle_gamma   90.00
#
_symmetry.space_group_name_H-M   'P 1'
#
loop_
_entity.id
_entity.type
_entity.pdbx_description
1 polymer ?
#
loop_
_entity_poly.entity_id
_entity_poly.type
_entity_poly.pdbx_seq_one_letter_code
_entity_poly.pdbx_strand_id
1 'polypeptide(L)'
;MVRLTKTLLGAMLALSVVLTPTLSAPPVTPSATKSGAGPAPTGNVTTPTATTNFILPPAASTTAPPTTPGGGGPLSPNPAMRCPAIMIPDPNPDPKNPIPNRICTGGCCVKCPAVNSFYEPDQVENVLRAAYFTRQASLGFAVFMAISYLVLPGKRSQPHISVLFLTVSLSLWYAAFNIMPGYSNACVNDLDQSNGSNSKLCGAQGVLIIYLTQTSALWCSLLIYKLHL
;
A
#
# COMPACT_ATOMS: atom_id res chain seq x y z
N MET A 1 6.24 13.76 35.24
CA MET A 1 5.39 14.13 34.08
C MET A 1 5.94 15.29 33.25
N VAL A 2 6.36 16.42 33.84
CA VAL A 2 6.83 17.62 33.08
C VAL A 2 8.03 17.37 32.17
N ARG A 3 9.01 16.55 32.60
CA ARG A 3 10.14 16.14 31.74
C ARG A 3 9.69 15.27 30.57
N LEU A 4 8.76 14.35 30.81
CA LEU A 4 8.22 13.45 29.79
C LEU A 4 7.41 14.21 28.73
N THR A 5 6.62 15.21 29.13
CA THR A 5 5.91 16.08 28.18
C THR A 5 6.85 16.94 27.36
N LYS A 6 7.99 17.40 27.90
CA LYS A 6 9.00 18.12 27.10
C LYS A 6 9.63 17.23 26.04
N THR A 7 9.98 15.98 26.37
CA THR A 7 10.52 15.04 25.37
C THR A 7 9.48 14.66 24.32
N LEU A 8 8.23 14.44 24.73
CA LEU A 8 7.15 14.11 23.81
C LEU A 8 6.80 15.26 22.86
N LEU A 9 6.77 16.50 23.39
CA LEU A 9 6.50 17.70 22.59
C LEU A 9 7.63 18.00 21.61
N GLY A 10 8.89 17.80 22.03
CA GLY A 10 10.05 17.92 21.14
C GLY A 10 10.03 16.86 20.03
N ALA A 11 9.66 15.62 20.35
CA ALA A 11 9.50 14.55 19.36
C ALA A 11 8.34 14.84 18.40
N MET A 12 7.20 15.34 18.89
CA MET A 12 6.05 15.71 18.06
C MET A 12 6.34 16.91 17.14
N LEU A 13 7.09 17.92 17.63
CA LEU A 13 7.54 19.05 16.82
C LEU A 13 8.54 18.63 15.74
N ALA A 14 9.50 17.76 16.09
CA ALA A 14 10.41 17.17 15.11
C ALA A 14 9.64 16.34 14.07
N LEU A 15 8.63 15.57 14.50
CA LEU A 15 7.81 14.78 13.58
C LEU A 15 6.95 15.65 12.66
N SER A 16 6.42 16.79 13.14
CA SER A 16 5.63 17.73 12.31
C SER A 16 6.48 18.52 11.32
N VAL A 17 7.78 18.75 11.62
CA VAL A 17 8.76 19.28 10.67
C VAL A 17 9.17 18.22 9.62
N VAL A 18 9.16 16.93 9.98
CA VAL A 18 9.41 15.83 9.02
C VAL A 18 8.16 15.50 8.18
N LEU A 19 6.96 15.72 8.74
CA LEU A 19 5.66 15.50 8.11
C LEU A 19 5.16 16.72 7.33
N THR A 20 5.89 17.83 7.29
CA THR A 20 5.60 18.87 6.30
C THR A 20 5.95 18.25 4.96
N PRO A 21 4.98 17.87 4.11
CA PRO A 21 5.33 17.40 2.79
C PRO A 21 6.07 18.58 2.16
N THR A 22 7.32 18.36 1.77
CA THR A 22 7.83 19.08 0.62
C THR A 22 6.81 18.83 -0.47
N LEU A 23 5.93 19.82 -0.67
CA LEU A 23 4.95 19.90 -1.73
C LEU A 23 5.70 20.15 -3.05
N SER A 24 6.73 19.36 -3.29
CA SER A 24 7.43 19.20 -4.55
C SER A 24 6.95 17.86 -5.07
N ALA A 25 5.70 17.82 -5.51
CA ALA A 25 5.31 16.80 -6.47
C ALA A 25 6.30 16.91 -7.64
N PRO A 26 7.08 15.86 -7.96
CA PRO A 26 7.85 15.88 -9.19
C PRO A 26 6.88 16.11 -10.35
N PRO A 27 7.23 16.94 -11.35
CA PRO A 27 6.40 17.09 -12.54
C PRO A 27 6.25 15.70 -13.16
N VAL A 28 5.04 15.16 -13.12
CA VAL A 28 4.67 13.96 -13.84
C VAL A 28 4.69 14.36 -15.31
N THR A 29 5.80 14.10 -15.98
CA THR A 29 5.89 14.19 -17.44
C THR A 29 4.86 13.20 -17.99
N PRO A 30 3.85 13.65 -18.75
CA PRO A 30 2.91 12.73 -19.36
C PRO A 30 3.68 11.87 -20.36
N SER A 31 3.87 10.58 -20.04
CA SER A 31 4.24 9.59 -21.04
C SER A 31 3.13 9.57 -22.08
N ALA A 32 3.46 10.09 -23.26
CA ALA A 32 2.58 10.15 -24.41
C ALA A 32 2.24 8.73 -24.90
N THR A 33 1.19 8.14 -24.33
CA THR A 33 0.52 7.00 -24.96
C THR A 33 -0.30 7.54 -26.11
N LYS A 34 0.18 7.28 -27.33
CA LYS A 34 -0.47 7.58 -28.60
C LYS A 34 -1.74 6.72 -28.72
N SER A 35 -2.85 7.23 -28.17
CA SER A 35 -4.15 6.59 -28.26
C SER A 35 -4.79 6.94 -29.60
N GLY A 36 -5.03 5.93 -30.43
CA GLY A 36 -5.76 6.06 -31.69
C GLY A 36 -7.20 6.46 -31.40
N ALA A 37 -7.67 7.52 -32.05
CA ALA A 37 -9.04 7.98 -32.00
C ALA A 37 -9.97 6.93 -32.62
N GLY A 38 -10.76 6.26 -31.77
CA GLY A 38 -11.98 5.55 -32.15
C GLY A 38 -13.21 6.38 -31.73
N PRO A 39 -14.29 6.42 -32.53
CA PRO A 39 -15.46 7.24 -32.23
C PRO A 39 -16.23 6.75 -30.99
N ALA A 40 -16.69 7.72 -30.20
CA ALA A 40 -17.38 7.54 -28.93
C ALA A 40 -18.79 6.92 -29.09
N PRO A 41 -19.17 5.96 -28.22
CA PRO A 41 -20.57 5.71 -27.91
C PRO A 41 -20.97 6.48 -26.65
N THR A 42 -22.00 7.31 -26.78
CA THR A 42 -22.81 7.85 -25.68
C THR A 42 -23.45 6.70 -24.90
N GLY A 43 -23.04 6.49 -23.65
CA GLY A 43 -23.61 5.50 -22.75
C GLY A 43 -23.74 6.04 -21.32
N ASN A 44 -24.93 5.91 -20.75
CA ASN A 44 -25.32 6.37 -19.42
C ASN A 44 -24.38 5.88 -18.31
N VAL A 45 -23.99 6.79 -17.43
CA VAL A 45 -23.27 6.51 -16.18
C VAL A 45 -24.21 5.72 -15.27
N THR A 46 -23.98 4.40 -15.21
CA THR A 46 -24.62 3.53 -14.22
C THR A 46 -23.67 3.40 -13.05
N THR A 47 -24.14 3.82 -11.88
CA THR A 47 -23.45 3.69 -10.59
C THR A 47 -22.97 2.24 -10.37
N PRO A 48 -21.69 1.98 -10.07
CA PRO A 48 -21.22 0.63 -9.85
C PRO A 48 -21.80 0.08 -8.53
N THR A 49 -22.81 -0.77 -8.64
CA THR A 49 -23.20 -1.69 -7.57
C THR A 49 -22.09 -2.72 -7.42
N ALA A 50 -21.50 -2.82 -6.23
CA ALA A 50 -20.52 -3.85 -5.90
C ALA A 50 -21.17 -5.25 -6.00
N THR A 51 -21.13 -5.85 -7.18
CA THR A 51 -21.51 -7.24 -7.38
C THR A 51 -20.34 -8.13 -6.99
N THR A 52 -20.52 -8.92 -5.94
CA THR A 52 -19.65 -10.02 -5.50
C THR A 52 -19.58 -11.20 -6.49
N ASN A 53 -19.99 -11.01 -7.73
CA ASN A 53 -19.98 -12.02 -8.79
C ASN A 53 -18.64 -11.97 -9.52
N PHE A 54 -17.57 -12.36 -8.82
CA PHE A 54 -16.35 -12.77 -9.49
C PHE A 54 -16.62 -14.13 -10.14
N ILE A 55 -17.22 -14.10 -11.33
CA ILE A 55 -17.37 -15.29 -12.17
C ILE A 55 -15.96 -15.61 -12.65
N LEU A 56 -15.30 -16.58 -12.01
CA LEU A 56 -14.13 -17.20 -12.59
C LEU A 56 -14.54 -17.67 -13.99
N PRO A 57 -13.80 -17.31 -15.06
CA PRO A 57 -14.08 -17.85 -16.38
C PRO A 57 -14.14 -19.38 -16.24
N PRO A 58 -15.18 -20.03 -16.82
CA PRO A 58 -15.33 -21.47 -16.73
C PRO A 58 -14.01 -22.10 -17.14
N ALA A 59 -13.48 -22.98 -16.29
CA ALA A 59 -12.26 -23.73 -16.53
C ALA A 59 -12.28 -24.17 -17.99
N ALA A 60 -11.38 -23.61 -18.80
CA ALA A 60 -11.23 -24.01 -20.18
C ALA A 60 -11.02 -25.53 -20.13
N SER A 61 -12.04 -26.25 -20.60
CA SER A 61 -12.00 -27.69 -20.73
C SER A 61 -10.71 -28.05 -21.43
N THR A 62 -9.92 -28.87 -20.77
CA THR A 62 -8.73 -29.54 -21.26
C THR A 62 -9.07 -30.34 -22.51
N THR A 63 -9.16 -29.68 -23.65
CA THR A 63 -8.93 -30.33 -24.93
C THR A 63 -7.42 -30.47 -25.06
N ALA A 64 -6.94 -31.67 -24.77
CA ALA A 64 -5.55 -32.05 -24.93
C ALA A 64 -5.04 -31.60 -26.31
N PRO A 65 -3.91 -30.88 -26.40
CA PRO A 65 -3.20 -30.75 -27.66
C PRO A 65 -2.66 -32.13 -28.07
N PRO A 66 -2.60 -32.44 -29.37
CA PRO A 66 -2.02 -33.69 -29.84
C PRO A 66 -0.57 -33.78 -29.36
N THR A 67 -0.29 -34.83 -28.59
CA THR A 67 1.04 -35.26 -28.18
C THR A 67 1.95 -35.33 -29.40
N THR A 68 2.85 -34.37 -29.52
CA THR A 68 4.03 -34.48 -30.37
C THR A 68 5.23 -34.70 -29.46
N PRO A 69 5.85 -35.90 -29.46
CA PRO A 69 7.07 -36.13 -28.70
C PRO A 69 8.24 -35.57 -29.53
N GLY A 70 8.86 -34.48 -29.07
CA GLY A 70 10.04 -33.96 -29.75
C GLY A 70 10.63 -32.70 -29.16
N GLY A 71 11.81 -32.85 -28.55
CA GLY A 71 12.86 -31.84 -28.61
C GLY A 71 13.03 -30.95 -27.39
N GLY A 72 13.91 -31.37 -26.48
CA GLY A 72 14.75 -30.42 -25.77
C GLY A 72 15.63 -29.68 -26.77
N GLY A 73 15.17 -28.52 -27.22
CA GLY A 73 15.94 -27.58 -28.02
C GLY A 73 16.43 -26.42 -27.16
N PRO A 74 17.66 -25.91 -27.34
CA PRO A 74 18.17 -24.76 -26.62
C PRO A 74 17.32 -23.53 -26.93
N LEU A 75 16.99 -22.76 -25.89
CA LEU A 75 16.30 -21.47 -25.94
C LEU A 75 17.03 -20.54 -26.92
N SER A 76 16.54 -20.47 -28.16
CA SER A 76 17.00 -19.53 -29.17
C SER A 76 16.40 -18.15 -28.86
N PRO A 77 17.17 -17.05 -28.99
CA PRO A 77 16.74 -15.69 -28.65
C PRO A 77 15.80 -15.17 -29.73
N ASN A 78 14.52 -15.53 -29.64
CA ASN A 78 13.51 -15.13 -30.61
C ASN A 78 12.96 -13.72 -30.25
N PRO A 79 13.05 -12.73 -31.16
CA PRO A 79 12.58 -11.37 -30.91
C PRO A 79 11.06 -11.35 -30.74
N ALA A 80 10.61 -10.85 -29.58
CA ALA A 80 9.23 -10.63 -29.17
C ALA A 80 8.43 -11.87 -28.71
N MET A 81 8.92 -12.54 -27.65
CA MET A 81 8.03 -13.30 -26.74
C MET A 81 6.95 -12.33 -26.22
N ARG A 82 5.73 -12.43 -26.77
CA ARG A 82 4.58 -11.60 -26.37
C ARG A 82 3.92 -12.22 -25.16
N CYS A 83 4.14 -11.60 -24.00
CA CYS A 83 3.40 -11.94 -22.80
C CYS A 83 1.94 -11.48 -22.92
N PRO A 84 0.99 -12.19 -22.27
CA PRO A 84 -0.38 -11.72 -22.13
C PRO A 84 -0.41 -10.31 -21.51
N ALA A 85 -1.44 -9.52 -21.81
CA ALA A 85 -1.48 -8.07 -21.54
C ALA A 85 -1.21 -7.61 -20.08
N ILE A 86 -1.26 -8.52 -19.09
CA ILE A 86 -0.98 -8.21 -17.68
C ILE A 86 0.42 -8.63 -17.20
N MET A 87 1.20 -9.32 -18.06
CA MET A 87 2.51 -9.87 -17.70
C MET A 87 3.62 -9.20 -18.51
N ILE A 88 4.78 -9.03 -17.87
CA ILE A 88 5.99 -8.47 -18.47
C ILE A 88 6.96 -9.63 -18.75
N PRO A 89 7.68 -9.63 -19.88
CA PRO A 89 8.70 -10.64 -20.15
C PRO A 89 9.80 -10.63 -19.06
N ASP A 90 10.18 -11.80 -18.59
CA ASP A 90 11.24 -11.96 -17.60
C ASP A 90 12.59 -11.63 -18.26
N PRO A 91 13.35 -10.65 -17.75
CA PRO A 91 14.70 -10.38 -18.24
C PRO A 91 15.69 -11.52 -17.98
N ASN A 92 15.38 -12.45 -17.06
CA ASN A 92 16.22 -13.61 -16.80
C ASN A 92 15.41 -14.91 -16.65
N PRO A 93 14.96 -15.54 -17.76
CA PRO A 93 14.09 -16.70 -17.74
C PRO A 93 14.80 -18.01 -17.34
N ASP A 94 15.94 -17.96 -16.64
CA ASP A 94 16.76 -19.13 -16.31
C ASP A 94 15.97 -20.15 -15.45
N PRO A 95 15.58 -21.31 -16.01
CA PRO A 95 14.74 -22.28 -15.29
C PRO A 95 15.46 -22.93 -14.10
N LYS A 96 16.79 -22.84 -14.08
CA LYS A 96 17.65 -23.47 -13.07
C LYS A 96 17.79 -22.64 -11.79
N ASN A 97 17.55 -21.33 -11.87
CA ASN A 97 17.70 -20.41 -10.75
C ASN A 97 16.49 -19.47 -10.66
N PRO A 98 15.31 -19.99 -10.28
CA PRO A 98 14.14 -19.14 -10.08
C PRO A 98 14.44 -18.07 -9.03
N ILE A 99 14.26 -16.81 -9.40
CA ILE A 99 14.50 -15.69 -8.49
C ILE A 99 13.40 -15.74 -7.41
N PRO A 100 13.76 -15.84 -6.12
CA PRO A 100 12.79 -15.95 -5.06
C PRO A 100 11.92 -14.69 -5.01
N ASN A 101 10.61 -14.87 -4.80
CA ASN A 101 9.57 -13.83 -4.67
C ASN A 101 9.04 -13.21 -5.98
N ARG A 102 9.36 -13.78 -7.15
CA ARG A 102 8.68 -13.44 -8.41
C ARG A 102 7.59 -14.44 -8.73
N ILE A 103 6.44 -13.95 -9.19
CA ILE A 103 5.35 -14.79 -9.69
C ILE A 103 5.45 -14.80 -11.20
N CYS A 104 6.12 -15.82 -11.75
CA CYS A 104 6.36 -15.96 -13.18
C CYS A 104 5.79 -17.29 -13.70
N THR A 105 5.32 -17.28 -14.95
CA THR A 105 4.80 -18.46 -15.65
C THR A 105 5.20 -18.36 -17.12
N GLY A 106 5.96 -19.35 -17.62
CA GLY A 106 6.33 -19.43 -19.04
C GLY A 106 7.21 -18.30 -19.56
N GLY A 107 8.11 -17.74 -18.74
CA GLY A 107 8.98 -16.62 -19.13
C GLY A 107 8.31 -15.24 -19.04
N CYS A 108 7.10 -15.17 -18.50
CA CYS A 108 6.36 -13.94 -18.23
C CYS A 108 6.09 -13.79 -16.73
N CYS A 109 6.23 -12.59 -16.19
CA CYS A 109 6.08 -12.29 -14.77
C CYS A 109 4.99 -11.24 -14.52
N VAL A 110 4.34 -11.31 -13.37
CA VAL A 110 3.34 -10.32 -12.94
C VAL A 110 4.04 -9.03 -12.50
N LYS A 111 3.55 -7.87 -12.95
CA LYS A 111 4.10 -6.56 -12.57
C LYS A 111 3.85 -6.30 -11.08
N CYS A 112 4.84 -5.72 -10.40
CA CYS A 112 4.70 -5.24 -9.03
C CYS A 112 4.06 -3.83 -9.00
N PRO A 113 3.09 -3.55 -8.13
CA PRO A 113 2.45 -4.46 -7.19
C PRO A 113 1.41 -5.35 -7.88
N ALA A 114 1.33 -6.63 -7.49
CA ALA A 114 0.50 -7.63 -8.18
C ALA A 114 -0.98 -7.23 -8.27
N VAL A 115 -1.47 -6.45 -7.30
CA VAL A 115 -2.84 -5.92 -7.30
C VAL A 115 -3.16 -5.12 -8.56
N ASN A 116 -2.19 -4.38 -9.13
CA ASN A 116 -2.45 -3.56 -10.31
C ASN A 116 -2.67 -4.38 -11.59
N SER A 117 -2.35 -5.68 -11.55
CA SER A 117 -2.59 -6.59 -12.68
C SER A 117 -4.01 -7.16 -12.69
N PHE A 118 -4.77 -7.02 -11.59
CA PHE A 118 -6.12 -7.58 -11.45
C PHE A 118 -7.23 -6.54 -11.61
N TYR A 119 -6.90 -5.26 -11.64
CA TYR A 119 -7.85 -4.16 -11.77
C TYR A 119 -7.54 -3.35 -13.04
N GLU A 120 -8.55 -2.63 -13.53
CA GLU A 120 -8.41 -1.66 -14.61
C GLU A 120 -7.31 -0.63 -14.25
N PRO A 121 -6.46 -0.18 -15.19
CA PRO A 121 -5.49 0.88 -14.93
C PRO A 121 -6.15 2.10 -14.25
N ASP A 122 -5.40 2.74 -13.36
CA ASP A 122 -5.77 3.95 -12.60
C ASP A 122 -6.82 3.76 -11.49
N GLN A 123 -7.54 2.63 -11.42
CA GLN A 123 -8.52 2.44 -10.35
C GLN A 123 -7.87 2.22 -8.98
N VAL A 124 -6.82 1.40 -8.93
CA VAL A 124 -6.10 1.11 -7.70
C VAL A 124 -5.40 2.37 -7.20
N GLU A 125 -4.76 3.11 -8.09
CA GLU A 125 -4.09 4.38 -7.79
C GLU A 125 -5.07 5.43 -7.25
N ASN A 126 -6.28 5.51 -7.82
CA ASN A 126 -7.32 6.43 -7.34
C ASN A 126 -7.79 6.06 -5.94
N VAL A 127 -8.02 4.77 -5.65
CA VAL A 127 -8.40 4.31 -4.31
C VAL A 127 -7.28 4.55 -3.30
N LEU A 128 -6.03 4.27 -3.68
CA LEU A 128 -4.86 4.54 -2.82
C LEU A 128 -4.70 6.03 -2.54
N ARG A 129 -4.92 6.88 -3.55
CA ARG A 129 -4.87 8.34 -3.42
C ARG A 129 -5.98 8.86 -2.51
N ALA A 130 -7.20 8.37 -2.67
CA ALA A 130 -8.31 8.72 -1.78
C ALA A 130 -8.02 8.28 -0.33
N ALA A 131 -7.54 7.06 -0.12
CA ALA A 131 -7.16 6.56 1.19
C ALA A 131 -6.02 7.38 1.83
N TYR A 132 -5.06 7.84 1.03
CA TYR A 132 -3.99 8.73 1.48
C TYR A 132 -4.56 10.06 2.00
N PHE A 133 -5.44 10.73 1.24
CA PHE A 133 -6.08 11.98 1.70
C PHE A 133 -6.89 11.79 2.98
N THR A 134 -7.69 10.73 3.06
CA THR A 134 -8.48 10.41 4.26
C THR A 134 -7.57 10.21 5.47
N ARG A 135 -6.44 9.48 5.32
CA ARG A 135 -5.47 9.28 6.39
C ARG A 135 -4.84 10.59 6.87
N GLN A 136 -4.49 11.49 5.94
CA GLN A 136 -3.92 12.79 6.32
C GLN A 136 -4.92 13.68 7.05
N ALA A 137 -6.18 13.69 6.61
CA ALA A 137 -7.25 14.39 7.34
C ALA A 137 -7.39 13.81 8.77
N SER A 138 -7.45 12.49 8.91
CA SER A 138 -7.54 11.83 10.23
C SER A 138 -6.33 12.11 11.12
N LEU A 139 -5.12 12.15 10.56
CA LEU A 139 -3.91 12.56 11.28
C LEU A 139 -4.04 13.98 11.82
N GLY A 140 -4.51 14.93 11.00
CA GLY A 140 -4.72 16.32 11.40
C GLY A 140 -5.67 16.45 12.59
N PHE A 141 -6.82 15.77 12.55
CA PHE A 141 -7.76 15.74 13.67
C PHE A 141 -7.19 15.06 14.93
N ALA A 142 -6.45 13.96 14.78
CA ALA A 142 -5.82 13.28 15.90
C ALA A 142 -4.76 14.14 16.60
N VAL A 143 -3.93 14.84 15.82
CA VAL A 143 -2.93 15.77 16.34
C VAL A 143 -3.59 16.98 17.01
N PHE A 144 -4.64 17.54 16.40
CA PHE A 144 -5.41 18.63 17.00
C PHE A 144 -6.01 18.25 18.36
N MET A 145 -6.59 17.04 18.47
CA MET A 145 -7.07 16.50 19.74
C MET A 145 -5.94 16.35 20.76
N ALA A 146 -4.80 15.78 20.36
CA ALA A 146 -3.65 15.62 21.25
C ALA A 146 -3.13 16.97 21.78
N ILE A 147 -3.03 17.99 20.92
CA ILE A 147 -2.62 19.35 21.32
C ILE A 147 -3.65 19.96 22.26
N SER A 148 -4.95 19.84 21.96
CA SER A 148 -6.03 20.36 22.80
C SER A 148 -5.95 19.80 24.23
N TYR A 149 -5.65 18.50 24.36
CA TYR A 149 -5.42 17.85 25.66
C TYR A 149 -4.14 18.29 26.37
N LEU A 150 -3.11 18.73 25.63
CA LEU A 150 -1.88 19.25 26.22
C LEU A 150 -2.03 20.70 26.72
N VAL A 151 -2.82 21.51 26.02
CA VAL A 151 -3.03 22.95 26.34
C VAL A 151 -3.95 23.17 27.54
N LEU A 152 -4.85 22.23 27.87
CA LEU A 152 -5.73 22.30 29.04
C LEU A 152 -5.28 21.35 30.18
N PRO A 153 -4.16 21.63 30.89
CA PRO A 153 -3.67 20.77 31.98
C PRO A 153 -4.50 20.88 33.27
N GLY A 154 -5.49 21.78 33.35
CA GLY A 154 -6.15 22.16 34.59
C GLY A 154 -7.20 21.18 35.15
N LYS A 155 -7.62 20.15 34.40
CA LYS A 155 -8.73 19.26 34.82
C LYS A 155 -8.50 17.79 34.47
N ARG A 156 -7.33 17.25 34.82
CA ARG A 156 -7.03 15.81 34.65
C ARG A 156 -7.77 14.96 35.69
N SER A 157 -9.04 14.66 35.41
CA SER A 157 -9.69 13.50 36.04
C SER A 157 -9.14 12.20 35.42
N GLN A 158 -9.11 11.13 36.20
CA GLN A 158 -8.53 9.81 35.88
C GLN A 158 -8.85 9.23 34.49
N PRO A 159 -10.00 9.46 33.81
CA PRO A 159 -10.23 8.92 32.46
C PRO A 159 -9.56 9.71 31.32
N HIS A 160 -9.25 11.00 31.52
CA HIS A 160 -8.75 11.85 30.42
C HIS A 160 -7.32 11.52 29.98
N ILE A 161 -6.51 10.88 30.85
CA ILE A 161 -5.13 10.57 30.52
C ILE A 161 -5.03 9.40 29.53
N SER A 162 -5.93 8.42 29.61
CA SER A 162 -5.97 7.28 28.69
C SER A 162 -6.37 7.70 27.27
N VAL A 163 -7.30 8.65 27.14
CA VAL A 163 -7.68 9.24 25.84
C VAL A 163 -6.49 9.94 25.18
N LEU A 164 -5.65 10.62 25.96
CA LEU A 164 -4.43 11.26 25.46
C LEU A 164 -3.47 10.21 24.88
N PHE A 165 -3.20 9.12 25.61
CA PHE A 165 -2.32 8.06 25.09
C PHE A 165 -2.89 7.36 23.85
N LEU A 166 -4.21 7.15 23.80
CA LEU A 166 -4.89 6.61 22.62
C LEU A 166 -4.70 7.52 21.39
N THR A 167 -4.97 8.82 21.54
CA THR A 167 -4.83 9.79 20.44
C THR A 167 -3.39 9.94 19.98
N VAL A 168 -2.42 9.92 20.90
CA VAL A 168 -0.98 9.89 20.56
C VAL A 168 -0.60 8.62 19.82
N SER A 169 -1.00 7.44 20.30
CA SER A 169 -0.73 6.17 19.62
C SER A 169 -1.34 6.13 18.21
N LEU A 170 -2.55 6.65 18.06
CA LEU A 170 -3.25 6.72 16.77
C LEU A 170 -2.55 7.70 15.81
N SER A 171 -2.09 8.86 16.31
CA SER A 171 -1.34 9.82 15.49
C SER A 171 0.00 9.23 14.99
N LEU A 172 0.72 8.50 15.85
CA LEU A 172 1.92 7.76 15.46
C LEU A 172 1.61 6.68 14.43
N TRP A 173 0.46 6.00 14.56
CA TRP A 173 0.04 4.97 13.61
C TRP A 173 -0.20 5.56 12.21
N TYR A 174 -0.88 6.71 12.13
CA TYR A 174 -1.02 7.43 10.86
C TYR A 174 0.33 7.93 10.31
N ALA A 175 1.20 8.45 11.18
CA ALA A 175 2.54 8.88 10.78
C ALA A 175 3.40 7.73 10.22
N ALA A 176 3.21 6.51 10.72
CA ALA A 176 3.88 5.30 10.21
C ALA A 176 3.62 5.04 8.72
N PHE A 177 2.42 5.37 8.23
CA PHE A 177 2.08 5.25 6.81
C PHE A 177 2.73 6.34 5.96
N ASN A 178 3.03 7.50 6.53
CA ASN A 178 3.63 8.63 5.82
C ASN A 178 5.11 8.47 5.53
N ILE A 179 5.80 7.63 6.30
CA ILE A 179 7.23 7.33 6.08
C ILE A 179 7.46 6.75 4.68
N MET A 180 6.43 6.17 4.05
CA MET A 180 6.60 5.43 2.81
C MET A 180 5.38 5.51 1.85
N PRO A 181 5.51 6.23 0.71
CA PRO A 181 4.44 6.34 -0.29
C PRO A 181 4.30 5.10 -1.19
N GLY A 182 3.16 4.40 -1.03
CA GLY A 182 2.54 3.46 -1.99
C GLY A 182 3.45 2.55 -2.82
N TYR A 183 3.87 3.05 -3.99
CA TYR A 183 4.57 2.24 -5.01
C TYR A 183 6.03 1.91 -4.64
N SER A 184 6.77 2.89 -4.11
CA SER A 184 8.22 2.77 -3.86
C SER A 184 8.57 1.75 -2.77
N ASN A 185 7.58 1.25 -2.03
CA ASN A 185 7.80 0.45 -0.82
C ASN A 185 7.26 -0.95 -0.94
N ALA A 186 6.29 -1.14 -1.82
CA ALA A 186 5.80 -2.45 -2.20
C ALA A 186 6.75 -3.14 -3.18
N CYS A 187 7.54 -2.38 -3.94
CA CYS A 187 8.35 -2.88 -5.04
C CYS A 187 9.77 -2.31 -5.00
N VAL A 188 10.78 -3.17 -5.14
CA VAL A 188 12.18 -2.76 -5.33
C VAL A 188 12.44 -2.48 -6.81
N ASN A 189 11.86 -3.31 -7.67
CA ASN A 189 11.89 -3.21 -9.13
C ASN A 189 10.49 -3.47 -9.69
N ASP A 190 10.27 -3.30 -10.99
CA ASP A 190 8.97 -3.59 -11.64
C ASP A 190 8.51 -5.05 -11.48
N LEU A 191 9.42 -5.97 -11.12
CA LEU A 191 9.16 -7.40 -10.95
C LEU A 191 9.32 -7.89 -9.50
N ASP A 192 10.17 -7.25 -8.70
CA ASP A 192 10.53 -7.73 -7.36
C ASP A 192 9.73 -7.00 -6.28
N GLN A 193 8.97 -7.79 -5.52
CA GLN A 193 8.31 -7.30 -4.31
C GLN A 193 9.33 -7.00 -3.21
N SER A 194 9.10 -5.88 -2.55
CA SER A 194 9.85 -5.48 -1.37
C SER A 194 9.51 -6.40 -0.20
N ASN A 195 10.54 -6.94 0.44
CA ASN A 195 10.42 -7.80 1.60
C ASN A 195 11.35 -7.27 2.72
N GLY A 196 11.13 -7.67 3.97
CA GLY A 196 11.94 -7.22 5.11
C GLY A 196 13.44 -7.56 4.99
N SER A 197 13.80 -8.55 4.17
CA SER A 197 15.20 -8.89 3.86
C SER A 197 15.81 -7.98 2.78
N ASN A 198 15.02 -7.54 1.80
CA ASN A 198 15.47 -6.71 0.68
C ASN A 198 15.42 -5.21 1.00
N SER A 199 14.42 -4.79 1.78
CA SER A 199 14.20 -3.41 2.21
C SER A 199 13.99 -3.35 3.73
N LYS A 200 15.00 -2.87 4.45
CA LYS A 200 14.92 -2.63 5.90
C LYS A 200 13.80 -1.67 6.25
N LEU A 201 13.53 -0.72 5.35
CA LEU A 201 12.44 0.24 5.48
C LEU A 201 11.08 -0.49 5.50
N CYS A 202 10.81 -1.35 4.50
CA CYS A 202 9.56 -2.13 4.46
C CYS A 202 9.36 -2.98 5.72
N GLY A 203 10.43 -3.62 6.21
CA GLY A 203 10.38 -4.41 7.44
C GLY A 203 10.08 -3.56 8.69
N ALA A 204 10.81 -2.44 8.87
CA ALA A 204 10.62 -1.55 10.02
C ALA A 204 9.22 -0.92 10.03
N GLN A 205 8.72 -0.52 8.87
CA GLN A 205 7.37 0.02 8.73
C GLN A 205 6.31 -1.01 9.12
N GLY A 206 6.41 -2.25 8.61
CA GLY A 206 5.47 -3.31 8.92
C GLY A 206 5.39 -3.60 10.42
N VAL A 207 6.55 -3.71 11.09
CA VAL A 207 6.62 -3.92 12.54
C VAL A 207 6.00 -2.75 13.30
N LEU A 208 6.30 -1.52 12.90
CA LEU A 208 5.83 -0.30 13.57
C LEU A 208 4.30 -0.13 13.43
N ILE A 209 3.73 -0.43 12.26
CA ILE A 209 2.27 -0.41 12.05
C ILE A 209 1.58 -1.46 12.93
N ILE A 210 2.08 -2.69 12.98
CA ILE A 210 1.49 -3.77 13.78
C ILE A 210 1.57 -3.41 15.27
N TYR A 211 2.73 -2.97 15.74
CA TYR A 211 2.94 -2.58 17.13
C TYR A 211 1.98 -1.46 17.57
N LEU A 212 1.84 -0.41 16.76
CA LEU A 212 0.96 0.71 17.08
C LEU A 212 -0.53 0.33 17.01
N THR A 213 -0.90 -0.59 16.12
CA THR A 213 -2.27 -1.12 16.05
C THR A 213 -2.62 -1.86 17.35
N GLN A 214 -1.76 -2.78 17.81
CA GLN A 214 -1.98 -3.51 19.06
C GLN A 214 -1.97 -2.59 20.28
N THR A 215 -1.03 -1.63 20.31
CA THR A 215 -0.98 -0.62 21.36
C THR A 215 -2.29 0.19 21.42
N SER A 216 -2.82 0.61 20.27
CA SER A 216 -4.07 1.36 20.21
C SER A 216 -5.28 0.53 20.69
N ALA A 217 -5.33 -0.76 20.36
CA ALA A 217 -6.37 -1.68 20.84
C ALA A 217 -6.32 -1.83 22.37
N LEU A 218 -5.12 -1.96 22.96
CA LEU A 218 -4.96 -2.04 24.41
C LEU A 218 -5.43 -0.77 25.12
N TRP A 219 -5.11 0.41 24.58
CA TRP A 219 -5.59 1.68 25.13
C TRP A 219 -7.10 1.84 25.02
N CYS A 220 -7.70 1.37 23.92
CA CYS A 220 -9.15 1.36 23.73
C CYS A 220 -9.85 0.48 24.76
N SER A 221 -9.36 -0.75 24.97
CA SER A 221 -9.88 -1.67 25.98
C SER A 221 -9.75 -1.11 27.40
N LEU A 222 -8.62 -0.47 27.72
CA LEU A 222 -8.42 0.18 29.02
C LEU A 222 -9.39 1.34 29.25
N LEU A 223 -9.77 2.06 28.19
CA LEU A 223 -10.78 3.12 28.26
C LEU A 223 -12.16 2.56 28.60
N ILE A 224 -12.57 1.49 27.94
CA ILE A 224 -13.86 0.81 28.21
C ILE A 224 -13.88 0.26 29.63
N TYR A 225 -12.79 -0.38 30.07
CA TYR A 225 -12.67 -0.89 31.43
C TYR A 225 -12.82 0.20 32.50
N LYS A 226 -12.19 1.37 32.27
CA LYS A 226 -12.29 2.53 33.17
C LYS A 226 -13.65 3.22 33.16
N LEU A 227 -14.47 3.00 32.13
CA LEU A 227 -15.85 3.48 32.08
C LEU A 227 -16.81 2.57 32.86
N HIS A 228 -16.48 1.28 32.97
CA HIS A 228 -17.31 0.28 33.65
C HIS A 228 -17.07 0.18 35.16
N LEU A 229 -15.92 0.61 35.66
CA LEU A 229 -15.58 0.70 37.10
C LEU A 229 -15.89 2.08 37.66
#